data_AF-A0A7R7E3S8-F1
#
_entry.id   AF-A0A7R7E3S8-F1
#
_cell.length_a   1.000
_cell.length_b   1.000
_cell.length_c   1.000
_cell.angle_alpha   90.00
_cell.angle_beta   90.00
_cell.angle_gamma   90.00
#
_symmetry.space_group_name_H-M   'P 1'
#
loop_
_entity.id
_entity.type
_entity.pdbx_description
1 polymer ?
#
loop_
_entity_poly.entity_id
_entity_poly.type
_entity_poly.pdbx_seq_one_letter_code
_entity_poly.pdbx_strand_id
1 'polypeptide(L)' 'MPSYEVEEIFAGKVIVSHKIVAPTPFRAAKLATNRDVTLRNSEVRWIRVFEEDRRHRAYEYTVIERPQFVSRAGPS' A
#
# COMPACT_ATOMS: atom_id res chain seq x y z
N MET A 1 -13.81 -15.45 0.33
CA MET A 1 -13.17 -14.14 0.03
C MET A 1 -11.73 -14.41 -0.34
N PRO A 2 -11.18 -13.79 -1.38
CA PRO A 2 -9.80 -14.04 -1.80
C PRO A 2 -8.80 -13.53 -0.75
N SER A 3 -7.66 -14.23 -0.67
CA SER A 3 -6.50 -13.85 0.14
C SER A 3 -5.47 -13.17 -0.74
N TYR A 4 -4.90 -12.09 -0.22
CA TYR A 4 -3.88 -11.31 -0.88
C TYR A 4 -2.62 -11.22 -0.04
N GLU A 5 -1.47 -11.37 -0.69
CA GLU A 5 -0.19 -11.01 -0.12
C GLU A 5 0.12 -9.56 -0.50
N VAL A 6 0.35 -8.72 0.50
CA VAL A 6 0.60 -7.29 0.36
C VAL A 6 1.99 -7.00 0.87
N GLU A 7 2.86 -6.59 -0.03
CA GLU A 7 4.23 -6.20 0.28
C GLU A 7 4.39 -4.69 0.19
N GLU A 8 4.96 -4.08 1.23
CA GLU A 8 5.46 -2.71 1.16
C GLU A 8 6.91 -2.75 0.68
N ILE A 9 7.20 -1.98 -0.36
CA ILE A 9 8.52 -1.89 -0.99
C ILE A 9 9.06 -0.48 -0.80
N PHE A 10 10.30 -0.39 -0.35
CA PHE A 10 11.05 0.86 -0.26
C PHE A 10 12.40 0.70 -0.94
N ALA A 11 12.68 1.56 -1.92
CA ALA A 11 13.94 1.53 -2.67
C ALA A 11 14.29 0.14 -3.24
N GLY A 12 13.26 -0.57 -3.74
CA GLY A 12 13.40 -1.90 -4.36
C GLY A 12 13.49 -3.07 -3.38
N LYS A 13 13.42 -2.83 -2.06
CA LYS A 13 13.41 -3.89 -1.05
C LYS A 13 12.04 -4.01 -0.40
N VAL A 14 11.56 -5.24 -0.24
CA VAL A 14 10.38 -5.52 0.59
C VAL A 14 10.75 -5.22 2.04
N ILE A 15 10.06 -4.27 2.64
CA ILE A 15 10.24 -3.88 4.04
C ILE A 15 9.22 -4.55 4.95
N VAL A 16 8.03 -4.85 4.44
CA VAL A 16 6.94 -5.48 5.18
C VAL A 16 6.14 -6.36 4.23
N SER A 17 5.67 -7.52 4.72
CA SER A 17 4.70 -8.37 4.01
C SER A 17 3.52 -8.70 4.93
N HIS A 18 2.31 -8.64 4.40
CA HIS A 18 1.06 -8.95 5.08
C HIS A 18 0.22 -9.90 4.26
N LYS A 19 -0.51 -10.81 4.93
CA LYS A 19 -1.58 -11.58 4.31
C LYS A 19 -2.93 -11.01 4.73
N ILE A 20 -3.72 -10.55 3.76
CA ILE A 20 -5.00 -9.88 3.99
C ILE A 20 -6.11 -10.57 3.20
N VAL A 21 -7.19 -10.94 3.90
CA VAL A 21 -8.43 -11.40 3.25
C VAL A 21 -9.28 -10.19 2.91
N ALA A 22 -9.58 -9.99 1.64
CA ALA A 22 -10.32 -8.82 1.17
C ALA A 22 -11.17 -9.16 -0.07
N PRO A 23 -12.19 -8.35 -0.40
CA PRO A 23 -12.93 -8.54 -1.65
C PRO A 23 -12.14 -8.12 -2.90
N THR A 24 -11.18 -7.19 -2.77
CA THR A 24 -10.39 -6.66 -3.89
C THR A 24 -8.95 -6.38 -3.48
N PRO A 25 -7.98 -6.40 -4.42
CA PRO A 25 -6.57 -6.09 -4.13
C PRO A 25 -6.39 -4.64 -3.63
N PHE A 26 -7.19 -3.71 -4.15
CA PHE A 26 -7.22 -2.32 -3.67
C PHE A 26 -7.61 -2.23 -2.19
N ARG A 27 -8.64 -2.98 -1.78
CA ARG A 27 -9.05 -3.03 -0.36
C ARG A 27 -7.99 -3.69 0.49
N ALA A 28 -7.31 -4.73 -0.01
CA ALA A 28 -6.20 -5.38 0.69
C ALA A 28 -5.05 -4.40 0.99
N ALA A 29 -4.65 -3.59 0.00
CA ALA A 29 -3.62 -2.55 0.19
C ALA A 29 -4.00 -1.50 1.23
N LYS A 30 -5.27 -1.04 1.22
CA LYS A 30 -5.78 -0.10 2.24
C LYS A 30 -5.75 -0.69 3.64
N LEU A 31 -6.16 -1.96 3.77
CA LEU A 31 -6.20 -2.66 5.06
C LEU A 31 -4.79 -2.95 5.60
N ALA A 32 -3.86 -3.36 4.74
CA ALA A 32 -2.47 -3.62 5.13
C ALA A 32 -1.78 -2.36 5.67
N THR A 33 -1.97 -1.23 4.98
CA THR A 33 -1.29 0.04 5.34
C THR A 33 -2.09 0.90 6.31
N ASN A 34 -3.36 0.57 6.54
CA ASN A 34 -4.34 1.40 7.23
C ASN A 34 -4.40 2.85 6.70
N ARG A 35 -4.17 3.03 5.39
CA ARG A 35 -4.13 4.32 4.72
C ARG A 35 -4.90 4.29 3.41
N ASP A 36 -5.22 5.47 2.89
CA ASP A 36 -5.71 5.57 1.51
C ASP A 36 -4.56 5.30 0.53
N VAL A 37 -4.87 4.54 -0.51
CA VAL A 37 -3.91 4.18 -1.56
C VAL A 37 -4.47 4.59 -2.92
N THR A 38 -3.58 4.82 -3.87
CA THR A 38 -3.88 5.09 -5.27
C THR A 38 -2.98 4.24 -6.18
N LEU A 39 -3.23 4.25 -7.49
CA LEU A 39 -2.34 3.61 -8.45
C LEU A 39 -0.95 4.25 -8.38
N ARG A 40 0.08 3.43 -8.45
CA ARG A 40 1.49 3.87 -8.45
C ARG A 40 1.76 4.74 -9.68
N ASN A 41 2.45 5.86 -9.49
CA ASN A 41 2.85 6.77 -10.57
C ASN A 41 4.38 6.85 -10.78
N SER A 42 5.20 6.53 -9.77
CA SER A 42 6.66 6.20 -9.84
C SER A 42 7.35 6.31 -8.46
N GLU A 43 6.60 6.15 -7.37
CA GLU A 43 7.08 6.41 -6.01
C GLU A 43 8.14 5.40 -5.57
N VAL A 44 9.13 5.87 -4.80
CA VAL A 44 10.21 5.05 -4.21
C VAL A 44 9.64 4.08 -3.17
N ARG A 45 8.62 4.53 -2.43
CA ARG A 45 7.81 3.70 -1.56
C ARG A 45 6.53 3.34 -2.29
N TRP A 46 6.25 2.06 -2.43
CA TRP A 46 5.05 1.58 -3.09
C TRP A 46 4.64 0.23 -2.50
N ILE A 47 3.45 -0.22 -2.86
CA ILE A 47 2.80 -1.43 -2.35
C ILE A 47 2.55 -2.36 -3.51
N ARG A 48 2.93 -3.62 -3.36
CA ARG A 48 2.67 -4.69 -4.31
C ARG A 48 1.67 -5.66 -3.72
N VAL A 49 0.62 -5.98 -4.47
CA VAL A 49 -0.43 -6.91 -4.02
C VAL A 49 -0.51 -8.09 -4.97
N PHE A 50 -0.46 -9.30 -4.44
CA PHE A 50 -0.62 -10.55 -5.18
C PHE A 50 -1.85 -11.29 -4.69
N GLU A 51 -2.64 -11.84 -5.62
CA GLU A 51 -3.71 -12.77 -5.28
C GLU A 51 -3.10 -14.17 -5.13
N GLU A 52 -3.27 -14.80 -3.96
CA GLU A 52 -2.62 -16.08 -3.62
C GLU A 52 -3.02 -17.20 -4.60
N ASP A 53 -4.28 -17.19 -5.04
CA ASP A 53 -4.83 -18.14 -6.02
C ASP A 53 -4.47 -17.83 -7.48
N ARG A 54 -4.03 -16.60 -7.78
CA ARG A 54 -3.68 -16.16 -9.14
C ARG A 54 -2.28 -15.58 -9.17
N ARG A 55 -1.30 -16.43 -8.84
CA ARG A 55 0.16 -16.18 -8.78
C ARG A 55 0.81 -15.36 -9.90
N HIS A 56 0.08 -15.00 -10.96
CA HIS A 56 0.59 -14.26 -12.11
C HIS A 56 0.16 -12.78 -12.16
N ARG A 57 -0.69 -12.29 -11.26
CA ARG A 57 -1.16 -10.89 -11.31
C ARG A 57 -0.77 -10.10 -10.06
N ALA A 58 0.22 -9.23 -10.23
CA ALA A 58 0.58 -8.21 -9.26
C ALA A 58 -0.20 -6.92 -9.54
N TYR A 59 -0.65 -6.26 -8.48
CA TYR A 59 -1.24 -4.94 -8.52
C TYR A 59 -0.33 -3.98 -7.76
N GLU A 60 -0.06 -2.81 -8.34
CA GLU A 60 0.87 -1.83 -7.79
C GLU A 60 0.11 -0.59 -7.33
N TYR A 61 0.31 -0.24 -6.07
CA TYR A 61 -0.31 0.92 -5.43
C TYR A 61 0.74 1.78 -4.75
N THR A 62 0.38 3.01 -4.40
CA THR A 62 1.14 3.87 -3.51
C THR A 62 0.21 4.45 -2.46
N VAL A 63 0.76 4.80 -1.30
CA VAL A 63 -0.01 5.50 -0.26
C VAL A 63 -0.24 6.93 -0.74
N ILE A 64 -1.48 7.42 -0.61
CA ILE A 64 -1.75 8.84 -0.77
C ILE A 64 -1.13 9.53 0.44
N GLU A 65 0.04 10.13 0.26
CA GLU A 65 0.61 11.06 1.24
C GLU A 65 -0.32 12.27 1.27
N ARG A 66 -1.32 12.22 2.15
CA ARG A 66 -1.99 13.46 2.55
C ARG A 66 -0.89 14.32 3.15
N PRO A 67 -0.67 15.55 2.66
CA PRO A 67 0.24 16.45 3.32
C PRO A 67 -0.21 16.49 4.78
N GLN A 68 0.63 15.97 5.68
CA GLN A 68 0.45 16.28 7.08
C GLN A 68 0.59 17.79 7.11
N PHE A 69 -0.52 18.50 7.24
CA PHE A 69 -0.48 19.87 7.69
C PHE A 69 0.21 19.81 9.04
N VAL A 70 1.53 20.00 9.02
CA VAL A 70 2.28 20.28 10.21
C VAL A 70 1.72 21.60 10.64
N SER A 71 0.78 21.58 11.59
CA SER A 71 0.38 22.77 12.33
C SER A 71 1.65 23.26 12.99
N ARG A 72 2.40 24.08 12.25
CA ARG A 72 3.51 24.87 12.76
C ARG A 72 2.82 25.85 13.70
N ALA A 73 2.66 25.43 14.96
CA ALA A 73 2.41 26.34 16.06
C ALA A 73 3.54 27.36 15.98
N GLY A 74 3.22 28.52 15.40
CA GLY A 74 4.12 29.66 15.44
C GLY A 74 4.20 30.10 16.89
N PRO A 75 5.40 30.37 17.44
CA PRO A 75 5.48 31.12 18.67
C PRO A 75 5.26 32.59 18.32
N SER A 76 4.30 33.24 18.96
CA SER A 76 4.34 34.63 19.45
C SER A 76 3.03 34.94 20.15
#